data_AF-A0A962H708-F1
#
_entry.id   AF-A0A962H708-F1
#
_cell.length_a   1.000
_cell.length_b   1.000
_cell.length_c   1.000
_cell.angle_alpha   90.00
_cell.angle_beta   90.00
_cell.angle_gamma   90.00
#
_symmetry.space_group_name_H-M   'P 1'
#
loop_
_entity.id
_entity.type
_entity.pdbx_description
1 polymer ?
#
loop_
_entity_poly.entity_id
_entity_poly.type
_entity_poly.pdbx_seq_one_letter_code
_entity_poly.pdbx_strand_id
1 'polypeptide(L)'
;MLLLVAAGFVHWLLTRQPSAVDPGPGVLVKSVPEQREVVKAKTIQYQEFELTPLASYRLRARVLSRMDYRWDEGAALSPIDLALGWGRMSDSSVLEQIEIEQSVRFYSWRVQEFPIPRREIERSSANTHLIPATDLIDRQLRKIAQGQVVELSGYLVEASREDGFHWRSSLTRDDTGAGACELFLVEEVRF
;
A
#
# COMPACT_ATOMS: atom_id res chain seq x y z
N MET A 1 1.87 10.04 -37.77
CA MET A 1 1.58 11.04 -36.70
C MET A 1 0.33 10.67 -35.89
N LEU A 2 -0.83 10.39 -36.50
CA LEU A 2 -2.06 9.98 -35.79
C LEU A 2 -1.94 8.71 -34.94
N LEU A 3 -1.22 7.67 -35.41
CA LEU A 3 -1.02 6.42 -34.66
C LEU A 3 -0.17 6.61 -33.38
N LEU A 4 0.81 7.51 -33.39
CA LEU A 4 1.64 7.80 -32.22
C LEU A 4 0.88 8.63 -31.18
N VAL A 5 0.00 9.53 -31.63
CA VAL A 5 -0.88 10.30 -30.73
C VAL A 5 -1.94 9.40 -30.10
N ALA A 6 -2.53 8.47 -30.86
CA ALA A 6 -3.47 7.49 -30.33
C ALA A 6 -2.79 6.53 -29.33
N ALA A 7 -1.59 6.03 -29.65
CA ALA A 7 -0.82 5.20 -28.72
C ALA A 7 -0.43 5.96 -27.44
N GLY A 8 -0.01 7.22 -27.56
CA GLY A 8 0.30 8.08 -26.42
C GLY A 8 -0.93 8.39 -25.55
N PHE A 9 -2.09 8.64 -26.16
CA PHE A 9 -3.34 8.91 -25.45
C PHE A 9 -3.88 7.65 -24.74
N VAL A 10 -3.83 6.49 -25.41
CA VAL A 10 -4.19 5.20 -24.79
C VAL A 10 -3.22 4.86 -23.66
N HIS A 11 -1.92 5.05 -23.86
CA HIS A 11 -0.94 4.86 -22.79
C HIS A 11 -1.23 5.78 -21.60
N TRP A 12 -1.48 7.06 -21.83
CA TRP A 12 -1.87 8.01 -20.78
C TRP A 12 -3.15 7.61 -20.05
N LEU A 13 -4.20 7.18 -20.76
CA LEU A 13 -5.43 6.70 -20.13
C LEU A 13 -5.20 5.44 -19.28
N LEU A 14 -4.30 4.55 -19.70
CA LEU A 14 -4.01 3.30 -19.00
C LEU A 14 -3.04 3.45 -17.84
N THR A 15 -2.25 4.53 -17.79
CA THR A 15 -1.24 4.77 -16.76
C THR A 15 -1.54 5.96 -15.85
N ARG A 16 -2.56 6.75 -16.17
CA ARG A 16 -2.98 7.88 -15.33
C ARG A 16 -3.48 7.39 -13.97
N GLN A 17 -2.84 7.86 -12.91
CA GLN A 17 -3.32 7.67 -11.55
C GLN A 17 -4.59 8.49 -11.29
N PRO A 18 -5.48 8.01 -10.39
CA PRO A 18 -6.61 8.80 -9.92
C PRO A 18 -6.16 10.15 -9.34
N SER A 19 -6.95 11.19 -9.58
CA SER A 19 -6.66 12.53 -9.03
C SER A 19 -6.70 12.51 -7.51
N ALA A 20 -5.70 13.16 -6.88
CA ALA A 20 -5.62 13.29 -5.43
C ALA A 20 -6.86 14.01 -4.85
N VAL A 21 -7.22 13.65 -3.62
CA VAL A 21 -8.34 14.20 -2.86
C VAL A 21 -7.79 14.88 -1.61
N ASP A 22 -8.29 16.08 -1.30
CA ASP A 22 -8.04 16.71 0.00
C ASP A 22 -9.31 16.66 0.86
N PRO A 23 -9.32 15.83 1.93
CA PRO A 23 -10.44 15.73 2.86
C PRO A 23 -10.52 16.92 3.85
N GLY A 24 -9.55 17.84 3.84
CA GLY A 24 -9.44 18.94 4.79
C GLY A 24 -8.81 18.54 6.13
N PRO A 25 -8.67 19.51 7.06
CA PRO A 25 -7.99 19.29 8.33
C PRO A 25 -8.79 18.41 9.30
N GLY A 26 -8.08 17.73 10.20
CA GLY A 26 -8.62 16.87 11.25
C GLY A 26 -8.27 15.39 11.07
N VAL A 27 -8.15 14.68 12.19
CA VAL A 27 -7.86 13.24 12.20
C VAL A 27 -9.05 12.44 11.64
N LEU A 28 -8.83 11.77 10.51
CA LEU A 28 -9.84 10.98 9.79
C LEU A 28 -9.92 9.53 10.25
N VAL A 29 -8.80 8.98 10.69
CA VAL A 29 -8.65 7.56 11.01
C VAL A 29 -8.05 7.43 12.40
N LYS A 30 -8.87 7.07 13.39
CA LYS A 30 -8.42 6.92 14.79
C LYS A 30 -7.98 5.50 15.14
N SER A 31 -8.44 4.51 14.38
CA SER A 31 -8.10 3.11 14.56
C SER A 31 -6.69 2.82 14.06
N VAL A 32 -5.96 1.97 14.77
CA VAL A 32 -4.75 1.33 14.26
C VAL A 32 -5.12 0.07 13.45
N PRO A 33 -4.26 -0.43 12.56
CA PRO A 33 -4.48 -1.71 11.90
C PRO A 33 -4.77 -2.84 12.91
N GLU A 34 -5.60 -3.80 12.54
CA GLU A 34 -5.84 -5.03 13.28
C GLU A 34 -5.04 -6.17 12.65
N GLN A 35 -4.27 -6.89 13.46
CA GLN A 35 -3.47 -8.03 13.02
C GLN A 35 -3.73 -9.18 13.99
N ARG A 36 -4.02 -10.38 13.48
CA ARG A 36 -4.21 -11.59 14.29
C ARG A 36 -3.47 -12.76 13.65
N GLU A 37 -2.83 -13.56 14.48
CA GLU A 37 -2.15 -14.77 14.04
C GLU A 37 -3.15 -15.74 13.39
N VAL A 38 -2.74 -16.38 12.30
CA VAL A 38 -3.52 -17.43 11.65
C VAL A 38 -2.89 -18.78 11.96
N VAL A 39 -3.63 -19.65 12.64
CA VAL A 39 -3.17 -21.00 12.98
C VAL A 39 -3.56 -21.95 11.85
N LYS A 40 -2.58 -22.69 11.31
CA LYS A 40 -2.77 -23.68 10.22
C LYS A 40 -3.38 -23.09 8.95
N ALA A 41 -2.92 -21.91 8.53
CA ALA A 41 -3.28 -21.36 7.23
C ALA A 41 -2.85 -22.32 6.11
N LYS A 42 -3.72 -22.52 5.12
CA LYS A 42 -3.34 -23.21 3.89
C LYS A 42 -2.60 -22.25 2.97
N THR A 43 -1.57 -22.74 2.31
CA THR A 43 -0.91 -22.01 1.21
C THR A 43 -1.92 -21.76 0.10
N ILE A 44 -1.86 -20.56 -0.48
CA ILE A 44 -2.71 -20.10 -1.57
C ILE A 44 -1.85 -20.07 -2.83
N GLN A 45 -2.30 -20.74 -3.89
CA GLN A 45 -1.66 -20.64 -5.20
C GLN A 45 -2.14 -19.36 -5.89
N TYR A 46 -1.20 -18.50 -6.28
CA TYR A 46 -1.46 -17.22 -6.94
C TYR A 46 -0.55 -17.09 -8.16
N GLN A 47 -1.08 -17.38 -9.35
CA GLN A 47 -0.31 -17.43 -10.59
C GLN A 47 0.88 -18.40 -10.44
N GLU A 48 2.11 -17.89 -10.59
CA GLU A 48 3.38 -18.58 -10.40
C GLU A 48 3.91 -18.54 -8.95
N PHE A 49 3.20 -17.88 -8.04
CA PHE A 49 3.60 -17.70 -6.64
C PHE A 49 2.81 -18.62 -5.70
N GLU A 50 3.50 -19.11 -4.68
CA GLU A 50 2.90 -19.71 -3.51
C GLU A 50 2.84 -18.69 -2.38
N LEU A 51 1.64 -18.40 -1.87
CA LEU A 51 1.43 -17.46 -0.78
C LEU A 51 1.12 -18.20 0.51
N THR A 52 1.93 -17.98 1.53
CA THR A 52 1.71 -18.50 2.88
C THR A 52 1.14 -17.39 3.77
N PRO A 53 -0.13 -17.48 4.22
CA PRO A 53 -0.68 -16.49 5.13
C PRO A 53 0.01 -16.53 6.49
N LEU A 54 0.41 -15.36 6.97
CA LEU A 54 1.12 -15.15 8.23
C LEU A 54 0.21 -14.57 9.32
N ALA A 55 -0.67 -13.63 8.93
CA ALA A 55 -1.62 -13.00 9.85
C ALA A 55 -2.85 -12.50 9.07
N SER A 56 -4.04 -12.58 9.67
CA SER A 56 -5.20 -11.84 9.16
C SER A 56 -4.97 -10.36 9.44
N TYR A 57 -5.28 -9.52 8.47
CA TYR A 57 -4.99 -8.10 8.54
C TYR A 57 -6.19 -7.28 8.06
N ARG A 58 -6.57 -6.29 8.85
CA ARG A 58 -7.59 -5.29 8.49
C ARG A 58 -7.07 -3.93 8.88
N LEU A 59 -7.21 -2.96 7.98
CA LEU A 59 -6.83 -1.59 8.29
C LEU A 59 -7.84 -0.63 7.69
N ARG A 60 -8.07 0.47 8.41
CA ARG A 60 -8.60 1.71 7.84
C ARG A 60 -7.45 2.71 7.87
N ALA A 61 -7.18 3.39 6.76
CA ALA A 61 -6.07 4.35 6.66
C ALA A 61 -6.32 5.39 5.57
N ARG A 62 -5.67 6.55 5.70
CA ARG A 62 -5.56 7.54 4.63
C ARG A 62 -4.41 7.16 3.71
N VAL A 63 -4.62 7.26 2.41
CA VAL A 63 -3.57 7.08 1.40
C VAL A 63 -2.72 8.35 1.36
N LEU A 64 -1.45 8.22 1.72
CA LEU A 64 -0.51 9.33 1.75
C LEU A 64 0.20 9.52 0.41
N SER A 65 0.52 8.40 -0.24
CA SER A 65 1.10 8.33 -1.57
C SER A 65 0.77 6.98 -2.22
N ARG A 66 0.92 6.91 -3.54
CA ARG A 66 0.66 5.73 -4.36
C ARG A 66 1.74 5.56 -5.42
N MET A 67 2.20 4.32 -5.59
CA MET A 67 3.03 3.92 -6.73
C MET A 67 2.48 2.68 -7.41
N ASP A 68 2.42 2.72 -8.74
CA ASP A 68 1.99 1.59 -9.57
C ASP A 68 3.21 0.98 -10.28
N TYR A 69 3.32 -0.34 -10.25
CA TYR A 69 4.44 -1.10 -10.79
C TYR A 69 3.98 -2.03 -11.91
N ARG A 70 4.82 -2.15 -12.95
CA ARG A 70 4.52 -2.97 -14.14
C ARG A 70 5.70 -3.80 -14.64
N TRP A 71 6.92 -3.46 -14.26
CA TRP A 71 8.12 -3.92 -14.96
C TRP A 71 9.21 -4.50 -14.05
N ASP A 72 9.09 -4.32 -12.73
CA ASP A 72 10.05 -4.92 -11.82
C ASP A 72 9.65 -6.37 -11.46
N GLU A 73 10.56 -7.08 -10.82
CA GLU A 73 10.41 -8.50 -10.50
C GLU A 73 9.16 -8.80 -9.65
N GLY A 74 8.80 -7.87 -8.74
CA GLY A 74 7.63 -7.99 -7.88
C GLY A 74 6.32 -7.50 -8.49
N ALA A 75 6.32 -6.89 -9.69
CA ALA A 75 5.11 -6.24 -10.26
C ALA A 75 3.98 -7.22 -10.57
N ALA A 76 4.31 -8.45 -10.96
CA ALA A 76 3.31 -9.48 -11.22
C ALA A 76 2.53 -9.88 -9.94
N LEU A 77 3.22 -9.83 -8.79
CA LEU A 77 2.67 -10.18 -7.49
C LEU A 77 1.99 -8.97 -6.82
N SER A 78 2.73 -7.87 -6.63
CA SER A 78 2.25 -6.62 -6.05
C SER A 78 2.33 -5.50 -7.10
N PRO A 79 1.24 -5.23 -7.85
CA PRO A 79 1.23 -4.17 -8.85
C PRO A 79 1.08 -2.76 -8.26
N ILE A 80 0.72 -2.63 -6.97
CA ILE A 80 0.38 -1.34 -6.35
C ILE A 80 0.98 -1.30 -4.95
N ASP A 81 1.71 -0.23 -4.66
CA ASP A 81 2.16 0.10 -3.31
C ASP A 81 1.46 1.36 -2.82
N LEU A 82 0.99 1.34 -1.57
CA LEU A 82 0.41 2.51 -0.91
C LEU A 82 1.24 2.88 0.31
N ALA A 83 1.61 4.16 0.42
CA ALA A 83 1.97 4.74 1.70
C ALA A 83 0.68 5.07 2.44
N LEU A 84 0.48 4.49 3.62
CA LEU A 84 -0.76 4.56 4.39
C LEU A 84 -0.50 5.25 5.73
N GLY A 85 -1.46 6.05 6.19
CA GLY A 85 -1.37 6.76 7.47
C GLY A 85 -2.66 6.68 8.30
N TRP A 86 -2.51 6.57 9.61
CA TRP A 86 -3.60 6.61 10.59
C TRP A 86 -3.23 7.52 11.76
N GLY A 87 -4.14 7.73 12.71
CA GLY A 87 -3.96 8.73 13.76
C GLY A 87 -3.72 10.12 13.16
N ARG A 88 -2.76 10.87 13.70
CA ARG A 88 -2.40 12.19 13.18
C ARG A 88 -1.75 12.17 11.79
N MET A 89 -1.23 11.02 11.34
CA MET A 89 -0.81 10.84 9.94
C MET A 89 -2.00 10.72 8.97
N SER A 90 -3.25 10.80 9.45
CA SER A 90 -4.44 10.95 8.59
C SER A 90 -4.94 12.40 8.47
N ASP A 91 -4.31 13.35 9.18
CA ASP A 91 -4.74 14.75 9.28
C ASP A 91 -4.04 15.64 8.24
N SER A 92 -4.79 16.38 7.40
CA SER A 92 -4.20 17.25 6.38
C SER A 92 -3.29 18.33 6.98
N SER A 93 -3.64 18.93 8.14
CA SER A 93 -2.80 20.00 8.72
C SER A 93 -1.45 19.50 9.25
N VAL A 94 -1.35 18.19 9.51
CA VAL A 94 -0.09 17.54 9.85
C VAL A 94 0.68 17.19 8.57
N LEU A 95 0.01 16.58 7.60
CA LEU A 95 0.63 16.12 6.36
C LEU A 95 1.15 17.25 5.47
N GLU A 96 0.56 18.44 5.52
CA GLU A 96 1.06 19.64 4.81
C GLU A 96 2.50 20.01 5.21
N GLN A 97 2.96 19.57 6.39
CA GLN A 97 4.29 19.83 6.92
C GLN A 97 5.26 18.64 6.71
N ILE A 98 4.80 17.57 6.07
CA ILE A 98 5.56 16.34 5.83
C ILE A 98 5.65 16.08 4.34
N GLU A 99 6.86 16.17 3.79
CA GLU A 99 7.13 15.70 2.43
C GLU A 99 7.16 14.17 2.43
N ILE A 100 6.32 13.53 1.62
CA ILE A 100 6.25 12.07 1.49
C ILE A 100 6.62 11.69 0.06
N GLU A 101 7.59 10.78 -0.07
CA GLU A 101 8.05 10.27 -1.35
C GLU A 101 7.96 8.73 -1.35
N GLN A 102 7.63 8.14 -2.51
CA GLN A 102 7.73 6.70 -2.72
C GLN A 102 8.61 6.40 -3.92
N SER A 103 9.52 5.44 -3.78
CA SER A 103 10.40 4.97 -4.85
C SER A 103 10.94 3.59 -4.54
N VAL A 104 11.22 2.80 -5.59
CA VAL A 104 11.90 1.49 -5.48
C VAL A 104 11.29 0.58 -4.40
N ARG A 105 9.95 0.50 -4.30
CA ARG A 105 9.22 -0.31 -3.31
C ARG A 105 9.38 0.16 -1.86
N PHE A 106 9.76 1.41 -1.62
CA PHE A 106 9.83 2.02 -0.29
C PHE A 106 9.15 3.38 -0.28
N TYR A 107 8.86 3.86 0.93
CA TYR A 107 8.51 5.27 1.16
C TYR A 107 9.51 5.91 2.11
N SER A 108 9.66 7.23 1.96
CA SER A 108 10.41 8.07 2.89
C SER A 108 9.57 9.31 3.21
N TRP A 109 9.90 9.95 4.32
CA TRP A 109 9.31 11.22 4.70
C TRP A 109 10.39 12.18 5.19
N ARG A 110 10.17 13.48 4.97
CA ARG A 110 11.05 14.56 5.44
C ARG A 110 10.22 15.69 6.04
N VAL A 111 10.78 16.34 7.04
CA VAL A 111 10.17 17.49 7.72
C VAL A 111 11.23 18.56 7.97
N GLN A 112 10.83 19.83 7.96
CA GLN A 112 11.69 20.93 8.42
C GLN A 112 11.66 21.03 9.95
N GLU A 113 10.46 21.00 10.51
CA GLU A 113 10.18 20.91 11.94
C GLU A 113 9.15 19.79 12.16
N PHE A 114 9.24 19.07 13.26
CA PHE A 114 8.35 17.94 13.53
C PHE A 114 6.93 18.43 13.90
N PRO A 115 5.90 18.23 13.05
CA PRO A 115 4.53 18.66 13.37
C PRO A 115 3.87 17.78 14.44
N ILE A 116 4.37 16.55 14.58
CA ILE A 116 4.03 15.57 15.62
C ILE A 116 5.31 14.84 16.04
N PRO A 117 5.37 14.18 17.20
CA PRO A 117 6.56 13.45 17.64
C PRO A 117 7.03 12.46 16.58
N ARG A 118 8.33 12.43 16.29
CA ARG A 118 8.94 11.53 15.30
C ARG A 118 8.45 10.09 15.39
N ARG A 119 8.46 9.51 16.59
CA ARG A 119 8.02 8.12 16.82
C ARG A 119 6.55 7.90 16.45
N GLU A 120 5.72 8.93 16.50
CA GLU A 120 4.33 8.82 16.10
C GLU A 120 4.19 8.80 14.58
N ILE A 121 5.00 9.56 13.84
CA ILE A 121 5.10 9.45 12.37
C ILE A 121 5.49 8.01 12.02
N GLU A 122 6.58 7.53 12.60
CA GLU A 122 7.13 6.19 12.33
C GLU A 122 6.13 5.06 12.61
N ARG A 123 5.32 5.17 13.67
CA ARG A 123 4.36 4.14 14.11
C ARG A 123 2.95 4.31 13.54
N SER A 124 2.67 5.43 12.88
CA SER A 124 1.34 5.74 12.35
C SER A 124 1.31 5.85 10.83
N SER A 125 2.38 5.42 10.17
CA SER A 125 2.40 5.24 8.73
C SER A 125 3.26 4.05 8.30
N ALA A 126 2.86 3.41 7.21
CA ALA A 126 3.55 2.26 6.65
C ALA A 126 3.48 2.27 5.12
N ASN A 127 4.42 1.58 4.47
CA ASN A 127 4.35 1.28 3.06
C ASN A 127 3.89 -0.16 2.88
N THR A 128 2.78 -0.34 2.17
CA THR A 128 2.13 -1.64 2.03
C THR A 128 2.07 -2.02 0.55
N HIS A 129 2.59 -3.21 0.25
CA HIS A 129 2.58 -3.86 -1.05
C HIS A 129 1.29 -4.66 -1.22
N LEU A 130 0.45 -4.29 -2.19
CA LEU A 130 -0.88 -4.87 -2.34
C LEU A 130 -0.90 -5.96 -3.43
N ILE A 131 -1.23 -7.18 -3.01
CA ILE A 131 -1.53 -8.31 -3.89
C ILE A 131 -3.07 -8.39 -4.01
N PRO A 132 -3.66 -8.13 -5.19
CA PRO A 132 -5.10 -8.28 -5.36
C PRO A 132 -5.50 -9.76 -5.40
N ALA A 133 -6.39 -10.22 -4.52
CA ALA A 133 -6.82 -11.62 -4.53
C ALA A 133 -7.61 -12.02 -5.79
N THR A 134 -8.19 -11.05 -6.50
CA THR A 134 -8.94 -11.27 -7.76
C THR A 134 -8.82 -10.06 -8.69
N ASP A 135 -9.14 -10.23 -9.97
CA ASP A 135 -9.22 -9.13 -10.95
C ASP A 135 -10.21 -8.03 -10.54
N LEU A 136 -11.28 -8.39 -9.80
CA LEU A 136 -12.22 -7.40 -9.27
C LEU A 136 -11.54 -6.51 -8.23
N ILE A 137 -10.77 -7.11 -7.32
CA ILE A 137 -10.00 -6.39 -6.30
C ILE A 137 -8.93 -5.53 -6.96
N ASP A 138 -8.21 -6.04 -7.96
CA ASP A 138 -7.23 -5.24 -8.73
C ASP A 138 -7.89 -3.97 -9.32
N ARG A 139 -9.04 -4.11 -9.98
CA ARG A 139 -9.79 -2.96 -10.53
C ARG A 139 -10.27 -1.99 -9.45
N GLN A 140 -10.59 -2.45 -8.24
CA GLN A 140 -10.96 -1.58 -7.13
C GLN A 140 -9.73 -0.84 -6.57
N LEU A 141 -8.62 -1.55 -6.36
CA LEU A 141 -7.37 -0.97 -5.88
C LEU A 141 -6.84 0.10 -6.84
N ARG A 142 -6.95 -0.09 -8.15
CA ARG A 142 -6.56 0.92 -9.16
C ARG A 142 -7.34 2.23 -9.11
N LYS A 143 -8.51 2.25 -8.47
CA LYS A 143 -9.33 3.46 -8.32
C LYS A 143 -8.95 4.28 -7.08
N ILE A 144 -8.17 3.70 -6.17
CA ILE A 144 -7.77 4.37 -4.93
C ILE A 144 -6.88 5.58 -5.27
N ALA A 145 -7.32 6.76 -4.83
CA ALA A 145 -6.60 8.01 -4.98
C ALA A 145 -5.76 8.36 -3.76
N GLN A 146 -4.70 9.14 -3.97
CA GLN A 146 -4.00 9.81 -2.88
C GLN A 146 -4.97 10.70 -2.08
N GLY A 147 -4.84 10.68 -0.76
CA GLY A 147 -5.68 11.41 0.20
C GLY A 147 -7.00 10.73 0.55
N GLN A 148 -7.41 9.69 -0.18
CA GLN A 148 -8.61 8.93 0.12
C GLN A 148 -8.45 8.10 1.41
N VAL A 149 -9.53 7.94 2.18
CA VAL A 149 -9.57 6.97 3.28
C VAL A 149 -10.08 5.65 2.73
N VAL A 150 -9.32 4.59 2.96
CA VAL A 150 -9.65 3.24 2.51
C VAL A 150 -9.74 2.29 3.70
N GLU A 151 -10.57 1.26 3.56
CA GLU A 151 -10.58 0.09 4.43
C GLU A 151 -10.25 -1.15 3.59
N LEU A 152 -9.22 -1.87 4.01
CA LEU A 152 -8.68 -3.04 3.33
C LEU A 152 -8.67 -4.22 4.31
N SER A 153 -9.02 -5.41 3.85
CA SER A 153 -8.87 -6.64 4.63
C SER A 153 -8.42 -7.84 3.81
N GLY A 154 -7.73 -8.76 4.47
CA GLY A 154 -7.20 -10.00 3.91
C GLY A 154 -6.08 -10.56 4.79
N TYR A 155 -4.92 -10.87 4.19
CA TYR A 155 -3.80 -11.50 4.90
C TYR A 155 -2.44 -10.86 4.62
N LEU A 156 -1.64 -10.66 5.66
CA LEU A 156 -0.20 -10.52 5.50
C LEU A 156 0.37 -11.88 5.08
N VAL A 157 1.19 -11.91 4.04
CA VAL A 157 1.67 -13.15 3.44
C VAL A 157 3.20 -13.18 3.31
N GLU A 158 3.72 -14.38 3.20
CA GLU A 158 5.01 -14.65 2.55
C GLU A 158 4.75 -15.21 1.16
N ALA A 159 5.49 -14.75 0.16
CA ALA A 159 5.43 -15.23 -1.20
C ALA A 159 6.73 -15.93 -1.58
N SER A 160 6.61 -17.07 -2.27
CA SER A 160 7.73 -17.79 -2.88
C SER A 160 7.41 -18.22 -4.30
N ARG A 161 8.44 -18.39 -5.14
CA ARG A 161 8.36 -18.95 -6.50
C ARG A 161 9.50 -19.95 -6.71
N GLU A 162 9.32 -20.88 -7.65
CA GLU A 162 10.27 -21.98 -7.91
C GLU A 162 11.68 -21.54 -8.30
N ASP A 163 11.84 -20.33 -8.86
CA ASP A 163 13.13 -19.76 -9.26
C ASP A 163 13.94 -19.19 -8.09
N GLY A 164 13.42 -19.29 -6.87
CA GLY A 164 14.08 -18.80 -5.65
C GLY A 164 13.64 -17.40 -5.22
N PHE A 165 12.72 -16.75 -5.94
CA PHE A 165 12.11 -15.51 -5.47
C PHE A 165 11.43 -15.71 -4.12
N HIS A 166 11.67 -14.77 -3.21
CA HIS A 166 11.10 -14.76 -1.86
C HIS A 166 10.79 -13.34 -1.41
N TRP A 167 9.58 -13.12 -0.90
CA TRP A 167 9.16 -11.85 -0.32
C TRP A 167 8.27 -12.10 0.89
N ARG A 168 8.75 -11.72 2.07
CA ARG A 168 8.01 -11.88 3.33
C ARG A 168 7.50 -10.54 3.86
N SER A 169 6.22 -10.50 4.25
CA SER A 169 5.64 -9.37 4.97
C SER A 169 6.33 -9.14 6.33
N SER A 170 6.49 -7.87 6.74
CA SER A 170 6.66 -7.58 8.16
C SER A 170 5.40 -7.96 8.95
N LEU A 171 5.60 -8.38 10.20
CA LEU A 171 4.56 -8.60 11.20
C LEU A 171 4.71 -7.69 12.42
N THR A 172 5.75 -6.85 12.43
CA THR A 172 6.04 -5.91 13.51
C THR A 172 5.50 -4.53 13.14
N ARG A 173 5.23 -3.69 14.13
CA ARG A 173 4.68 -2.33 13.93
C ARG A 173 5.62 -1.20 14.32
N ASP A 174 6.79 -1.58 14.84
CA ASP A 174 7.81 -0.70 15.40
C ASP A 174 9.11 -0.75 14.59
N ASP A 175 9.16 -1.58 13.55
CA ASP A 175 10.28 -1.68 12.64
C ASP A 175 10.24 -0.55 11.61
N THR A 176 11.45 -0.09 11.26
CA THR A 176 11.66 0.96 10.26
C THR A 176 12.76 0.51 9.32
N GLY A 177 12.71 0.96 8.07
CA GLY A 177 13.72 0.63 7.05
C GLY A 177 13.42 -0.64 6.25
N ALA A 178 14.46 -1.23 5.66
CA ALA A 178 14.35 -2.36 4.76
C ALA A 178 13.80 -3.60 5.49
N GLY A 179 12.68 -4.14 5.01
CA GLY A 179 11.99 -5.29 5.62
C GLY A 179 10.83 -4.93 6.56
N ALA A 180 10.55 -3.63 6.76
CA ALA A 180 9.43 -3.17 7.59
C ALA A 180 8.09 -3.03 6.83
N CYS A 181 8.07 -3.35 5.53
CA CYS A 181 6.89 -3.16 4.69
C CYS A 181 5.98 -4.39 4.76
N GLU A 182 4.67 -4.14 4.72
CA GLU A 182 3.68 -5.22 4.67
C GLU A 182 3.50 -5.75 3.25
N LEU A 183 3.49 -7.07 3.08
CA LEU A 183 3.05 -7.74 1.85
C LEU A 183 1.65 -8.29 2.08
N PHE A 184 0.66 -7.62 1.48
CA PHE A 184 -0.74 -7.75 1.85
C PHE A 184 -1.57 -8.32 0.71
N LEU A 185 -2.03 -9.57 0.86
CA LEU A 185 -3.09 -10.15 0.03
C LEU A 185 -4.43 -9.52 0.41
N VAL A 186 -4.97 -8.70 -0.49
CA VAL A 186 -6.21 -7.96 -0.29
C VAL A 186 -7.39 -8.75 -0.85
N GLU A 187 -8.38 -9.03 -0.01
CA GLU A 187 -9.60 -9.74 -0.36
C GLU A 187 -10.82 -8.83 -0.39
N GLU A 188 -10.81 -7.73 0.38
CA GLU A 188 -11.87 -6.72 0.37
C GLU A 188 -11.31 -5.30 0.33
N VAL A 189 -12.01 -4.42 -0.37
CA VAL A 189 -11.71 -2.99 -0.50
C VAL A 189 -12.99 -2.18 -0.29
N ARG A 190 -12.94 -1.17 0.59
CA ARG A 190 -14.01 -0.18 0.79
C ARG A 190 -13.42 1.22 0.82
N PHE A 191 -14.08 2.18 0.19
CA PHE A 191 -13.61 3.56 0.09
C PHE A 191 -14.76 4.53 -0.16
#